data_AF-J3L572-F1
#
_entry.id   AF-J3L572-F1
#
_cell.length_a   1.000
_cell.length_b   1.000
_cell.length_c   1.000
_cell.angle_alpha   90.00
_cell.angle_beta   90.00
_cell.angle_gamma   90.00
#
_symmetry.space_group_name_H-M   'P 1'
#
loop_
_entity.id
_entity.type
_entity.pdbx_description
1 polymer ?
#
loop_
_entity_poly.entity_id
_entity_poly.type
_entity_poly.pdbx_seq_one_letter_code
_entity_poly.pdbx_strand_id
1 'polypeptide(L)'
;MVGHHARKCGKPRCRGLKKAVEFDIQLETEECVRGHPAPAARSALLAAAGARPVEIGDAHKELEAELRKMAPPNGRTVLIFRSPCGCPKGRMEVWGAKKVRRIKK
;
A
#
# COMPACT_ATOMS: atom_id res chain seq x y z
N MET A 1 -15.76 23.14 -18.99
CA MET A 1 -15.73 22.54 -17.64
C MET A 1 -15.69 21.02 -17.78
N VAL A 2 -14.59 20.36 -17.39
CA VAL A 2 -14.50 18.88 -17.46
C VAL A 2 -15.33 18.29 -16.31
N GLY A 3 -16.49 17.73 -16.65
CA GLY A 3 -17.45 17.17 -15.70
C GLY A 3 -16.85 16.07 -14.82
N HIS A 4 -17.42 15.86 -13.63
CA HIS A 4 -16.96 14.84 -12.67
C HIS A 4 -16.86 13.41 -13.26
N HIS A 5 -17.57 13.13 -14.36
CA HIS A 5 -17.57 11.85 -15.06
C HIS A 5 -16.28 11.60 -15.87
N ALA A 6 -15.68 12.64 -16.45
CA ALA A 6 -14.44 12.53 -17.23
C ALA A 6 -13.20 12.26 -16.35
N ARG A 7 -13.31 12.43 -15.03
CA ARG A 7 -12.24 12.18 -14.06
C ARG A 7 -12.37 10.82 -13.36
N LYS A 8 -13.36 9.99 -13.72
CA LYS A 8 -13.54 8.65 -13.16
C LYS A 8 -12.90 7.61 -14.07
N CYS A 9 -12.29 6.58 -13.48
CA CYS A 9 -11.67 5.46 -14.23
C CYS A 9 -12.61 4.27 -14.47
N GLY A 10 -13.92 4.43 -14.23
CA GLY A 10 -14.91 3.36 -14.42
C GLY A 10 -14.94 2.28 -13.31
N LYS A 11 -13.97 2.25 -12.40
CA LYS A 11 -13.99 1.29 -11.27
C LYS A 11 -15.16 1.55 -10.31
N PRO A 12 -15.77 0.49 -9.75
CA PRO A 12 -16.77 0.65 -8.70
C PRO A 12 -16.16 1.42 -7.53
N ARG A 13 -16.93 2.36 -6.95
CA ARG A 13 -16.50 3.26 -5.85
C ARG A 13 -15.45 4.32 -6.24
N CYS A 14 -15.19 4.54 -7.54
CA CYS A 14 -14.34 5.65 -7.99
C CYS A 14 -14.95 7.01 -7.63
N ARG A 15 -14.21 7.79 -6.81
CA ARG A 15 -14.65 9.12 -6.36
C ARG A 15 -14.43 10.23 -7.38
N GLY A 16 -13.56 10.02 -8.38
CA GLY A 16 -13.26 11.03 -9.41
C GLY A 16 -12.71 12.32 -8.80
N LEU A 17 -11.65 12.21 -7.98
CA LEU A 17 -11.06 13.34 -7.27
C LEU A 17 -10.52 14.42 -8.24
N LYS A 18 -10.50 15.69 -7.80
CA LYS A 18 -9.97 16.83 -8.59
C LYS A 18 -8.44 16.92 -8.48
N LYS A 19 -7.91 16.66 -7.28
CA LYS A 19 -6.49 16.64 -6.95
C LYS A 19 -6.25 15.50 -5.97
N ALA A 20 -6.00 14.30 -6.48
CA ALA A 20 -5.57 13.20 -5.63
C ALA A 20 -4.07 13.33 -5.34
N VAL A 21 -3.66 12.94 -4.13
CA VAL A 21 -2.25 12.65 -3.87
C VAL A 21 -1.82 11.47 -4.74
N GLU A 22 -0.62 11.53 -5.28
CA GLU A 22 -0.09 10.53 -6.21
C GLU A 22 0.27 9.22 -5.50
N PHE A 23 0.67 9.32 -4.23
CA PHE A 23 0.98 8.19 -3.39
C PHE A 23 0.57 8.43 -1.93
N ASP A 24 0.46 7.33 -1.19
CA ASP A 24 0.16 7.28 0.24
C ASP A 24 1.11 6.28 0.89
N ILE A 25 1.67 6.62 2.05
CA ILE A 25 2.55 5.74 2.83
C ILE A 25 1.86 5.42 4.14
N GLN A 26 1.65 4.13 4.41
CA GLN A 26 1.02 3.66 5.63
C GLN A 26 2.04 2.86 6.45
N LEU A 27 2.14 3.17 7.73
CA LEU A 27 2.94 2.42 8.69
C LEU A 27 1.99 1.55 9.52
N GLU A 28 2.12 0.25 9.38
CA GLU A 28 1.32 -0.72 10.14
C GLU A 28 2.22 -1.34 11.21
N THR A 29 1.90 -1.07 12.47
CA THR A 29 2.63 -1.63 13.62
C THR A 29 2.32 -3.11 13.81
N GLU A 30 3.08 -3.79 14.68
CA GLU A 30 2.87 -5.21 15.05
C GLU A 30 1.41 -5.51 15.44
N GLU A 31 0.76 -4.56 16.10
CA GLU A 31 -0.61 -4.66 16.60
C GLU A 31 -1.62 -4.67 15.44
N CYS A 32 -1.44 -3.77 14.47
CA CYS A 32 -2.28 -3.72 13.27
C CYS A 32 -2.14 -5.00 12.45
N VAL A 33 -0.91 -5.46 12.19
CA VAL A 33 -0.69 -6.63 11.33
C VAL A 33 -1.15 -7.95 11.98
N ARG A 34 -1.18 -8.04 13.32
CA ARG A 34 -1.66 -9.24 14.02
C ARG A 34 -3.17 -9.42 13.97
N GLY A 35 -3.92 -8.31 13.92
CA GLY A 35 -5.39 -8.32 13.82
C GLY A 35 -5.94 -8.47 12.41
N HIS A 36 -5.08 -8.45 11.38
CA HIS A 36 -5.50 -8.49 9.98
C HIS A 36 -5.70 -9.92 9.46
N PRO A 37 -6.60 -10.10 8.46
CA PRO A 37 -6.85 -11.40 7.86
C PRO A 37 -5.60 -11.94 7.18
N ALA A 38 -5.56 -13.26 7.01
CA ALA A 38 -4.41 -13.97 6.46
C ALA A 38 -3.88 -13.33 5.16
N PRO A 39 -2.58 -13.46 4.86
CA PRO A 39 -1.93 -12.86 3.69
C PRO A 39 -2.67 -13.09 2.35
N ALA A 40 -3.34 -14.22 2.18
CA ALA A 40 -4.14 -14.52 0.99
C ALA A 40 -5.43 -13.70 0.91
N ALA A 41 -6.14 -13.55 2.04
CA ALA A 41 -7.40 -12.79 2.12
C ALA A 41 -7.17 -11.28 1.92
N ARG A 42 -6.07 -10.72 2.45
CA ARG A 42 -5.69 -9.33 2.15
C ARG A 42 -5.40 -9.13 0.66
N SER A 43 -4.67 -10.05 0.03
CA SER A 43 -4.33 -9.96 -1.39
C SER A 43 -5.58 -10.03 -2.28
N ALA A 44 -6.56 -10.87 -1.92
CA ALA A 44 -7.85 -10.93 -2.59
C ALA A 44 -8.65 -9.63 -2.45
N LEU A 45 -8.70 -9.04 -1.25
CA LEU A 45 -9.35 -7.74 -1.03
C LEU A 45 -8.71 -6.61 -1.85
N LEU A 46 -7.38 -6.61 -1.94
CA LEU A 46 -6.61 -5.60 -2.66
C LEU A 46 -6.76 -5.74 -4.18
N ALA A 47 -6.76 -6.98 -4.67
CA ALA A 47 -7.06 -7.26 -6.07
C ALA A 47 -8.50 -6.84 -6.43
N ALA A 48 -9.47 -7.07 -5.55
CA ALA A 48 -10.84 -6.60 -5.71
C ALA A 48 -10.95 -5.06 -5.67
N ALA A 49 -10.08 -4.37 -4.92
CA ALA A 49 -9.94 -2.91 -4.94
C ALA A 49 -9.20 -2.40 -6.20
N GLY A 50 -8.74 -3.31 -7.07
CA GLY A 50 -8.05 -2.99 -8.31
C GLY A 50 -6.61 -2.51 -8.12
N ALA A 51 -6.02 -2.75 -6.94
CA ALA A 51 -4.61 -2.51 -6.65
C ALA A 51 -3.81 -3.76 -7.01
N ARG A 52 -2.77 -3.59 -7.82
CA ARG A 52 -1.83 -4.66 -8.20
C ARG A 52 -0.46 -4.43 -7.56
N PRO A 53 0.35 -5.49 -7.37
CA PRO A 53 1.77 -5.33 -7.07
C PRO A 53 2.41 -4.42 -8.12
N VAL A 54 3.30 -3.51 -7.69
CA VAL A 54 3.99 -2.61 -8.62
C VAL A 54 5.36 -3.17 -8.95
N GLU A 55 5.60 -3.35 -10.25
CA GLU A 55 6.89 -3.76 -10.79
C GLU A 55 7.65 -2.48 -11.18
N ILE A 56 8.60 -2.02 -10.35
CA ILE A 56 9.34 -0.75 -10.57
C ILE A 56 10.82 -1.01 -10.89
N GLY A 57 11.14 -1.90 -11.83
CA GLY A 57 12.51 -2.09 -12.38
C GLY A 57 13.67 -1.98 -11.36
N ASP A 58 14.77 -1.33 -11.74
CA ASP A 58 15.95 -1.16 -10.87
C ASP A 58 15.72 -0.20 -9.67
N ALA A 59 14.83 0.79 -9.83
CA ALA A 59 14.44 1.72 -8.76
C ALA A 59 13.67 1.04 -7.62
N HIS A 60 13.14 -0.17 -7.85
CA HIS A 60 12.42 -0.95 -6.87
C HIS A 60 13.26 -1.23 -5.62
N LYS A 61 14.56 -1.51 -5.77
CA LYS A 61 15.45 -1.89 -4.66
C LYS A 61 15.76 -0.72 -3.73
N GLU A 62 15.99 0.48 -4.29
CA GLU A 62 16.24 1.67 -3.49
C GLU A 62 14.97 2.11 -2.74
N LEU A 63 13.83 2.09 -3.43
CA LEU A 63 12.54 2.37 -2.82
C LEU A 63 12.19 1.36 -1.72
N GLU A 64 12.48 0.07 -1.93
CA GLU A 64 12.33 -0.96 -0.90
C GLU A 64 13.19 -0.65 0.34
N ALA A 65 14.44 -0.23 0.13
CA ALA A 65 15.34 0.13 1.23
C ALA A 65 14.83 1.34 2.02
N GLU A 66 14.33 2.38 1.35
CA GLU A 66 13.70 3.54 2.00
C GLU A 66 12.44 3.16 2.79
N LEU A 67 11.54 2.37 2.18
CA LEU A 67 10.33 1.88 2.85
C LEU A 67 10.68 1.02 4.07
N ARG A 68 11.77 0.24 4.00
CA ARG A 68 12.26 -0.58 5.10
C ARG A 68 12.81 0.25 6.25
N LYS A 69 13.48 1.38 5.98
CA LYS A 69 13.94 2.31 7.02
C LYS A 69 12.77 2.95 7.77
N MET A 70 11.68 3.25 7.07
CA MET A 70 10.44 3.77 7.67
C MET A 70 9.63 2.71 8.42
N ALA A 71 9.85 1.43 8.12
CA ALA A 71 9.01 0.36 8.65
C ALA A 71 9.18 0.19 10.16
N PRO A 72 8.06 0.17 10.92
CA PRO A 72 8.12 -0.07 12.35
C PRO A 72 8.64 -1.49 12.65
N PRO A 73 9.30 -1.69 13.81
CA PRO A 73 9.81 -3.00 14.18
C PRO A 73 8.67 -4.03 14.29
N ASN A 74 8.86 -5.23 13.72
CA ASN A 74 7.83 -6.26 13.56
C ASN A 74 6.54 -5.83 12.83
N GLY A 75 6.52 -4.63 12.26
CA GLY A 75 5.43 -4.15 11.43
C GLY A 75 5.83 -4.09 9.96
N ARG A 76 5.12 -3.27 9.19
CA ARG A 76 5.36 -3.09 7.76
C ARG A 76 5.05 -1.67 7.31
N THR A 77 5.74 -1.23 6.27
CA THR A 77 5.40 -0.05 5.50
C THR A 77 4.67 -0.47 4.24
N VAL A 78 3.65 0.28 3.87
CA VAL A 78 2.86 0.06 2.67
C VAL A 78 2.79 1.34 1.87
N LEU A 79 3.31 1.29 0.65
CA LEU A 79 3.19 2.36 -0.33
C LEU A 79 2.03 2.06 -1.27
N ILE A 80 1.12 3.01 -1.46
CA ILE A 80 -0.03 2.90 -2.36
C ILE A 80 0.06 4.00 -3.40
N PHE A 81 0.26 3.62 -4.66
CA PHE A 81 0.18 4.55 -5.79
C PHE A 81 -1.28 4.75 -6.17
N ARG A 82 -1.68 6.01 -6.33
CA ARG A 82 -3.04 6.40 -6.73
C ARG A 82 -3.03 6.99 -8.11
N SER A 83 -4.10 6.72 -8.83
CA SER A 83 -4.41 7.42 -10.08
C SER A 83 -4.94 8.84 -9.79
N PRO A 84 -4.95 9.76 -10.77
CA PRO A 84 -5.47 11.12 -10.57
C PRO A 84 -6.93 11.17 -10.07
N CYS A 85 -7.70 10.12 -10.37
CA CYS A 85 -9.07 9.96 -9.88
C CYS A 85 -9.18 9.57 -8.39
N GLY A 86 -8.04 9.26 -7.74
CA GLY A 86 -7.91 8.83 -6.34
C GLY A 86 -7.91 7.32 -6.12
N CYS A 87 -8.20 6.52 -7.16
CA CYS A 87 -8.25 5.06 -7.04
C CYS A 87 -6.84 4.48 -6.94
N PRO A 88 -6.63 3.42 -6.14
CA PRO A 88 -5.34 2.74 -6.09
C PRO A 88 -5.02 2.13 -7.46
N LYS A 89 -3.81 2.41 -7.93
CA LYS A 89 -3.21 1.91 -9.17
C LYS A 89 -2.24 0.78 -8.88
N GLY A 90 -1.51 0.89 -7.77
CA GLY A 90 -0.46 -0.04 -7.40
C GLY A 90 -0.15 -0.03 -5.91
N ARG A 91 0.42 -1.10 -5.37
CA ARG A 91 0.81 -1.21 -3.96
C ARG A 91 2.13 -1.97 -3.80
N MET A 92 2.96 -1.54 -2.86
CA MET A 92 4.21 -2.20 -2.46
C MET A 92 4.24 -2.33 -0.94
N GLU A 93 4.55 -3.53 -0.44
CA GLU A 93 4.61 -3.84 0.99
C GLU A 93 6.02 -4.25 1.39
N VAL A 94 6.58 -3.61 2.41
CA VAL A 94 7.92 -3.91 2.91
C VAL A 94 7.85 -4.15 4.41
N TRP A 95 8.32 -5.32 4.85
CA TRP A 95 8.37 -5.66 6.27
C TRP A 95 9.55 -4.99 6.95
N GLY A 96 9.29 -4.45 8.14
CA GLY A 96 10.32 -3.88 9.00
C GLY A 96 11.23 -4.95 9.59
N ALA A 97 12.28 -4.50 10.27
CA ALA A 97 13.19 -5.39 10.97
C ALA A 97 12.42 -6.23 12.00
N LYS A 98 12.57 -7.55 11.92
CA LYS A 98 11.98 -8.48 12.89
C LYS A 98 12.80 -8.40 14.18
N LYS A 99 12.22 -7.82 15.24
CA LYS A 99 12.81 -7.89 16.58
C LYS A 99 12.67 -9.32 17.08
N VAL A 100 13.79 -10.03 17.20
CA VAL A 100 13.84 -11.33 17.86
C VAL A 100 13.44 -11.10 19.32
N ARG A 101 12.29 -11.66 19.73
CA ARG A 101 11.93 -11.68 21.15
C ARG A 101 12.97 -12.55 21.86
N ARG A 102 13.78 -11.95 22.74
CA ARG A 102 14.59 -12.73 23.69
C ARG A 102 13.62 -13.53 24.54
N ILE A 103 13.54 -14.84 24.30
CA ILE A 103 12.91 -15.78 25.22
C ILE A 103 13.81 -15.77 26.46
N LYS A 104 13.32 -15.28 27.59
CA LYS A 104 13.96 -15.54 28.88
C LYS A 104 13.86 -17.06 29.11
N LYS A 105 15.01 -17.73 29.19
CA LYS A 105 15.12 -19.07 29.76
C LYS A 105 14.83 -19.01 31.25
#